data_AF-A0AAT9W2A8-F1
#
_entry.id   AF-A0AAT9W2A8-F1
#
_cell.length_a   1.000
_cell.length_b   1.000
_cell.length_c   1.000
_cell.angle_alpha   90.00
_cell.angle_beta   90.00
_cell.angle_gamma   90.00
#
_symmetry.space_group_name_H-M   'P 1'
#
loop_
_entity.id
_entity.type
_entity.pdbx_description
1 polymer ?
#
loop_
_entity_poly.entity_id
_entity_poly.type
_entity_poly.pdbx_seq_one_letter_code
_entity_poly.pdbx_strand_id
1 'polypeptide(L)'
;MRRSQLSLLCISFCLPFLLTGCVKSKAPAVVLDAPQKQQTQQCYELLTALKGLDNSAFETYKQQFSTINQSYEVYKKNQPIIDNNSAEIMKTEIDNKIEVVCSRVRSAVFTNMSRRANSLKQL
;
A
#
# COMPACT_ATOMS: atom_id res chain seq x y z
N MET A 1 2.34 -18.31 -68.69
CA MET A 1 2.82 -16.93 -68.47
C MET A 1 3.09 -16.79 -66.97
N ARG A 2 4.33 -16.72 -66.46
CA ARG A 2 5.12 -15.47 -66.18
C ARG A 2 4.21 -14.37 -65.59
N ARG A 3 4.27 -13.98 -64.31
CA ARG A 3 5.37 -13.51 -63.40
C ARG A 3 5.21 -14.10 -61.96
N SER A 4 6.16 -14.22 -61.01
CA SER A 4 7.59 -13.82 -60.78
C SER A 4 7.83 -12.31 -60.58
N GLN A 5 8.16 -11.80 -59.37
CA GLN A 5 9.37 -11.98 -58.53
C GLN A 5 9.01 -11.82 -57.01
N LEU A 6 9.61 -12.52 -56.03
CA LEU A 6 10.85 -12.19 -55.25
C LEU A 6 10.87 -10.76 -54.64
N SER A 7 11.36 -10.47 -53.42
CA SER A 7 12.06 -11.26 -52.36
C SER A 7 12.19 -10.46 -51.04
N LEU A 8 12.78 -11.09 -50.00
CA LEU A 8 13.33 -10.52 -48.74
C LEU A 8 12.30 -10.14 -47.63
N LEU A 9 12.35 -10.69 -46.41
CA LEU A 9 13.41 -10.78 -45.37
C LEU A 9 13.61 -9.50 -44.53
N CYS A 10 12.89 -9.44 -43.40
CA CYS A 10 13.23 -8.80 -42.12
C CYS A 10 12.25 -9.38 -41.09
N ILE A 11 12.52 -10.46 -40.36
CA ILE A 11 13.51 -10.65 -39.27
C ILE A 11 13.31 -9.66 -38.10
N SER A 12 12.96 -10.26 -36.95
CA SER A 12 13.18 -9.81 -35.56
C SER A 12 12.31 -8.77 -34.86
N PHE A 13 12.11 -9.06 -33.56
CA PHE A 13 11.75 -8.19 -32.43
C PHE A 13 10.33 -7.55 -32.47
N CYS A 14 9.43 -7.84 -31.53
CA CYS A 14 9.64 -7.86 -30.08
C CYS A 14 8.77 -8.90 -29.34
N LEU A 15 9.33 -9.46 -28.26
CA LEU A 15 8.56 -10.16 -27.22
C LEU A 15 7.56 -9.18 -26.56
N PRO A 16 6.27 -9.53 -26.40
CA PRO A 16 5.48 -8.97 -25.31
C PRO A 16 6.01 -9.56 -23.99
N PHE A 17 6.63 -8.69 -23.19
CA PHE A 17 7.19 -9.01 -21.89
C PHE A 17 6.07 -9.41 -20.90
N LEU A 18 5.79 -10.71 -20.75
CA LEU A 18 4.87 -11.23 -19.72
C LEU A 18 5.54 -11.20 -18.35
N LEU A 19 5.68 -10.01 -17.77
CA LEU A 19 6.00 -9.85 -16.34
C LEU A 19 4.76 -10.13 -15.49
N THR A 20 4.37 -11.41 -15.42
CA THR A 20 3.49 -11.92 -14.35
C THR A 20 4.27 -12.01 -13.05
N GLY A 21 4.70 -10.86 -12.55
CA GLY A 21 5.35 -10.69 -11.25
C GLY A 21 4.34 -10.81 -10.12
N CYS A 22 3.76 -11.99 -9.92
CA CYS A 22 2.94 -12.30 -8.76
C CYS A 22 3.82 -12.38 -7.52
N VAL A 23 4.22 -11.22 -6.99
CA VAL A 23 4.79 -11.12 -5.64
C VAL A 23 3.67 -11.47 -4.67
N LYS A 24 3.58 -12.75 -4.29
CA LYS A 24 2.71 -13.20 -3.21
C LYS A 24 3.32 -12.77 -1.88
N SER A 25 3.30 -11.46 -1.63
CA SER A 25 3.54 -10.87 -0.32
C SER A 25 2.54 -11.50 0.64
N LYS A 26 2.99 -12.49 1.41
CA LYS A 26 2.29 -12.85 2.65
C LYS A 26 2.27 -11.58 3.49
N ALA A 27 1.09 -11.00 3.67
CA ALA A 27 0.91 -9.98 4.69
C ALA A 27 1.46 -10.54 6.01
N PRO A 28 2.18 -9.74 6.82
CA PRO A 28 2.61 -10.18 8.14
C PRO A 28 1.39 -10.65 8.93
N ALA A 29 1.57 -11.66 9.80
CA ALA A 29 0.48 -12.36 10.50
C ALA A 29 -0.39 -11.48 11.43
N VAL A 30 -0.08 -10.18 11.50
CA VAL A 30 -0.70 -9.12 12.30
C VAL A 30 -2.10 -8.72 11.78
N VAL A 31 -2.49 -9.09 10.56
CA VAL A 31 -3.65 -8.44 9.87
C VAL A 31 -4.77 -9.39 9.41
N LEU A 32 -4.97 -10.52 10.10
CA LEU A 32 -5.95 -11.56 9.71
C LEU A 32 -7.40 -11.30 10.17
N ASP A 33 -7.63 -10.52 11.23
CA ASP A 33 -8.96 -10.42 11.88
C ASP A 33 -9.74 -9.12 11.59
N ALA A 34 -9.11 -8.10 11.00
CA ALA A 34 -9.81 -6.88 10.61
C ALA A 34 -10.40 -7.03 9.20
N PRO A 35 -11.65 -6.60 8.92
CA PRO A 35 -12.18 -6.57 7.56
C PRO A 35 -11.37 -5.59 6.71
N GLN A 36 -10.38 -6.12 5.98
CA GLN A 36 -9.46 -5.33 5.17
C GLN A 36 -10.21 -4.69 4.00
N LYS A 37 -10.77 -3.49 4.21
CA LYS A 37 -11.05 -2.56 3.11
C LYS A 37 -9.77 -2.47 2.27
N GLN A 38 -9.89 -2.64 0.95
CA GLN A 38 -8.79 -2.58 -0.02
C GLN A 38 -7.88 -1.34 0.18
N GLN A 39 -8.48 -0.23 0.61
CA GLN A 39 -7.82 1.03 0.93
C GLN A 39 -6.80 0.95 2.09
N THR A 40 -7.00 0.03 3.03
CA THR A 40 -6.08 -0.24 4.16
C THR A 40 -4.89 -1.09 3.73
N GLN A 41 -5.07 -2.03 2.79
CA GLN A 41 -3.95 -2.79 2.20
C GLN A 41 -3.03 -1.85 1.41
N GLN A 42 -3.59 -1.02 0.53
CA GLN A 42 -2.86 0.01 -0.22
C GLN A 42 -2.10 0.97 0.71
N CYS A 43 -2.65 1.27 1.88
CA CYS A 43 -2.00 2.11 2.88
C CYS A 43 -0.72 1.49 3.44
N TYR A 44 -0.68 0.18 3.71
CA TYR A 44 0.55 -0.51 4.14
C TYR A 44 1.61 -0.61 3.03
N GLU A 45 1.19 -0.72 1.77
CA GLU A 45 2.10 -0.65 0.61
C GLU A 45 2.72 0.75 0.50
N LEU A 46 1.92 1.81 0.62
CA LEU A 46 2.38 3.21 0.63
C LEU A 46 3.28 3.52 1.84
N LEU A 47 2.98 2.97 3.02
CA LEU A 47 3.87 3.06 4.19
C LEU A 47 5.22 2.39 3.90
N THR A 48 5.21 1.21 3.26
CA THR A 48 6.45 0.51 2.88
C THR A 48 7.24 1.32 1.85
N ALA A 49 6.57 1.97 0.89
CA ALA A 49 7.20 2.88 -0.06
C ALA A 49 7.87 4.08 0.62
N LEU A 50 7.31 4.62 1.72
CA LEU A 50 7.94 5.71 2.48
C LEU A 50 9.34 5.34 2.98
N LYS A 51 9.66 4.06 3.24
CA LYS A 51 11.02 3.66 3.65
C LYS A 51 12.11 4.08 2.64
N GLY A 52 11.80 4.10 1.34
CA GLY A 52 12.71 4.58 0.28
C GLY A 52 12.48 6.04 -0.16
N LEU A 53 11.33 6.63 0.22
CA LEU A 53 10.99 8.00 -0.14
C LEU A 53 11.39 9.02 0.94
N ASP A 54 11.09 8.70 2.20
CA ASP A 54 11.22 9.53 3.39
C ASP A 54 11.28 8.65 4.66
N ASN A 55 12.48 8.23 5.07
CA ASN A 55 12.65 7.32 6.20
C ASN A 55 12.21 7.94 7.54
N SER A 56 12.23 9.28 7.67
CA SER A 56 11.76 9.99 8.86
C SER A 56 10.24 9.90 8.98
N ALA A 57 9.52 10.16 7.88
CA ALA A 57 8.08 9.97 7.81
C ALA A 57 7.70 8.49 8.01
N PHE A 58 8.45 7.55 7.43
CA PHE A 58 8.23 6.10 7.63
C PHE A 58 8.25 5.70 9.11
N GLU A 59 9.31 6.03 9.85
CA GLU A 59 9.42 5.68 11.27
C GLU A 59 8.33 6.37 12.12
N THR A 60 7.99 7.63 11.79
CA THR A 60 6.89 8.36 12.43
C THR A 60 5.54 7.64 12.27
N TYR A 61 5.17 7.26 11.04
CA TYR A 61 3.90 6.58 10.79
C TYR A 61 3.90 5.15 11.31
N LYS A 62 5.03 4.44 11.26
CA LYS A 62 5.22 3.11 11.88
C LYS A 62 4.96 3.15 13.39
N GLN A 63 5.42 4.19 14.09
CA GLN A 63 5.10 4.39 15.50
C GLN A 63 3.60 4.63 15.72
N GLN A 64 2.95 5.46 14.88
CA GLN A 64 1.49 5.68 14.95
C GLN A 64 0.70 4.37 14.75
N PHE A 65 1.09 3.54 13.78
CA PHE A 65 0.49 2.21 13.60
C PHE A 65 0.73 1.27 14.80
N SER A 66 1.88 1.35 15.46
CA SER A 66 2.15 0.58 16.68
C SER A 66 1.18 0.95 17.82
N THR A 67 0.92 2.24 18.05
CA THR A 67 -0.06 2.72 19.04
C THR A 67 -1.50 2.33 18.68
N ILE A 68 -1.85 2.36 17.40
CA ILE A 68 -3.16 1.89 16.92
C ILE A 68 -3.29 0.38 17.15
N ASN A 69 -2.25 -0.42 16.87
CA ASN A 69 -2.27 -1.86 17.11
C ASN A 69 -2.43 -2.17 18.61
N GLN A 70 -1.75 -1.44 19.50
CA GLN A 70 -1.94 -1.57 20.95
C GLN A 70 -3.40 -1.28 21.36
N SER A 71 -4.04 -0.28 20.73
CA SER A 71 -5.46 0.03 20.95
C SER A 71 -6.37 -1.12 20.48
N TYR A 72 -6.03 -1.78 19.37
CA TYR A 72 -6.74 -2.95 18.86
C TYR A 72 -6.59 -4.19 19.76
N GLU A 73 -5.40 -4.45 20.31
CA GLU A 73 -5.21 -5.52 21.30
C GLU A 73 -6.02 -5.27 22.58
N VAL A 74 -6.09 -4.02 23.04
CA VAL A 74 -6.95 -3.62 24.17
C VAL A 74 -8.43 -3.84 23.84
N TYR A 75 -8.89 -3.44 22.66
CA TYR A 75 -10.26 -3.74 22.20
C TYR A 75 -10.52 -5.26 22.20
N LYS A 76 -9.67 -6.05 21.53
CA LYS A 76 -9.85 -7.51 21.39
C LYS A 76 -9.87 -8.23 22.73
N LYS A 77 -9.02 -7.81 23.68
CA LYS A 77 -8.98 -8.37 25.04
C LYS A 77 -10.25 -8.07 25.84
N ASN A 78 -10.83 -6.88 25.67
CA ASN A 78 -11.99 -6.44 26.46
C ASN A 78 -13.34 -6.72 25.78
N GLN A 79 -13.37 -6.99 24.47
CA GLN A 79 -14.58 -7.28 23.69
C GLN A 79 -15.52 -8.32 24.36
N PRO A 80 -15.05 -9.40 25.01
CA PRO A 80 -15.95 -10.38 25.66
C PRO A 80 -16.58 -9.92 26.98
N ILE A 81 -16.13 -8.80 27.56
CA ILE A 81 -16.52 -8.33 28.91
C ILE A 81 -17.13 -6.92 28.92
N ILE A 82 -17.20 -6.26 27.77
CA ILE A 82 -17.90 -4.98 27.57
C ILE A 82 -19.20 -5.22 26.80
N ASP A 83 -20.17 -4.30 26.90
CA ASP A 83 -21.39 -4.38 26.11
C ASP A 83 -21.13 -4.16 24.61
N ASN A 84 -22.03 -4.67 23.77
CA ASN A 84 -21.88 -4.62 22.32
C ASN A 84 -21.78 -3.20 21.74
N ASN A 85 -22.47 -2.23 22.33
CA ASN A 85 -22.44 -0.84 21.85
C ASN A 85 -21.10 -0.17 22.20
N SER A 86 -20.59 -0.38 23.42
CA SER A 86 -19.24 0.04 23.79
C SER A 86 -18.17 -0.62 22.90
N ALA A 87 -18.31 -1.91 22.59
CA ALA A 87 -17.42 -2.62 21.67
C ALA A 87 -17.43 -2.01 20.25
N GLU A 88 -18.62 -1.73 19.70
CA GLU A 88 -18.78 -1.12 18.38
C GLU A 88 -18.17 0.29 18.31
N ILE A 89 -18.39 1.12 19.34
CA ILE A 89 -17.80 2.46 19.45
C ILE A 89 -16.27 2.38 19.50
N MET A 90 -15.71 1.50 20.35
CA MET A 90 -14.26 1.30 20.45
C MET A 90 -13.65 0.84 19.12
N LYS A 91 -14.29 -0.12 18.44
CA LYS A 91 -13.84 -0.60 17.13
C LYS A 91 -13.88 0.52 16.08
N THR A 92 -14.98 1.27 16.03
CA THR A 92 -15.17 2.39 15.09
C THR A 92 -14.11 3.47 15.28
N GLU A 93 -13.78 3.81 16.53
CA GLU A 93 -12.73 4.79 16.85
C GLU A 93 -11.32 4.31 16.44
N ILE A 94 -11.05 3.01 16.52
CA ILE A 94 -9.79 2.41 16.03
C ILE A 94 -9.75 2.42 14.49
N ASP A 95 -10.83 2.02 13.84
CA ASP A 95 -10.94 2.04 12.36
C ASP A 95 -10.79 3.47 11.81
N ASN A 96 -11.42 4.46 12.44
CA ASN A 96 -11.26 5.88 12.09
C ASN A 96 -9.80 6.36 12.20
N LYS A 97 -9.07 5.96 13.26
CA LYS A 97 -7.64 6.27 13.43
C LYS A 97 -6.79 5.67 12.31
N ILE A 98 -7.10 4.44 11.87
CA ILE A 98 -6.43 3.82 10.72
C ILE A 98 -6.66 4.67 9.46
N GLU A 99 -7.90 5.04 9.15
CA GLU A 99 -8.23 5.82 7.95
C GLU A 99 -7.55 7.21 7.93
N VAL A 100 -7.45 7.87 9.09
CA VAL A 100 -6.73 9.14 9.26
C VAL A 100 -5.23 8.98 9.02
N VAL A 101 -4.57 7.99 9.65
CA VAL A 101 -3.13 7.75 9.44
C VAL A 101 -2.85 7.34 7.99
N CYS A 102 -3.68 6.49 7.40
CA CYS A 102 -3.55 6.08 6.00
C CYS A 102 -3.69 7.24 5.01
N SER A 103 -4.55 8.22 5.31
CA SER A 103 -4.67 9.43 4.49
C SER A 103 -3.43 10.33 4.60
N ARG A 104 -2.80 10.40 5.78
CA ARG A 104 -1.52 11.12 6.00
C ARG A 104 -0.36 10.42 5.27
N VAL A 105 -0.26 9.10 5.35
CA VAL A 105 0.74 8.29 4.61
C VAL A 105 0.62 8.54 3.09
N ARG A 106 -0.60 8.48 2.53
CA ARG A 106 -0.86 8.76 1.11
C ARG A 106 -0.40 10.17 0.72
N SER A 107 -0.72 11.17 1.53
CA SER A 107 -0.31 12.56 1.31
C SER A 107 1.22 12.73 1.35
N ALA A 108 1.90 12.07 2.30
CA ALA A 108 3.35 12.11 2.42
C ALA A 108 4.06 11.49 1.21
N VAL A 109 3.60 10.32 0.74
CA VAL A 109 4.11 9.68 -0.50
C VAL A 109 3.95 10.61 -1.69
N PHE A 110 2.74 11.13 -1.93
CA PHE A 110 2.46 12.05 -3.03
C PHE A 110 3.35 13.30 -2.98
N THR A 111 3.51 13.90 -1.79
CA THR A 111 4.32 15.10 -1.58
C THR A 111 5.80 14.84 -1.90
N ASN A 112 6.33 13.70 -1.46
CA ASN A 112 7.72 13.33 -1.71
C ASN A 112 7.97 13.04 -3.21
N MET A 113 7.08 12.28 -3.85
CA MET A 113 7.14 12.00 -5.29
C MET A 113 7.01 13.27 -6.14
N SER A 114 6.07 14.16 -5.79
CA SER A 114 5.88 15.45 -6.47
C SER A 114 7.11 16.34 -6.36
N ARG A 115 7.72 16.43 -5.16
CA ARG A 115 8.98 17.15 -4.94
C ARG A 115 10.11 16.63 -5.84
N ARG A 116 10.30 15.30 -5.89
CA ARG A 116 11.31 14.65 -6.74
C ARG A 116 11.05 14.88 -8.23
N ALA A 117 9.80 14.77 -8.68
CA ALA A 117 9.42 15.04 -10.06
C ALA A 117 9.68 16.50 -10.46
N ASN A 118 9.43 17.46 -9.56
CA ASN A 118 9.70 18.87 -9.81
C ASN A 118 11.20 19.20 -9.82
N SER A 119 12.03 18.56 -8.99
CA SER A 119 13.49 18.72 -9.09
C SER A 119 14.05 18.16 -10.40
N LEU A 120 13.46 17.09 -10.95
CA LEU A 120 13.85 16.54 -12.25
C LEU A 120 13.46 17.45 -13.43
N LYS A 121 12.43 18.29 -13.30
CA LYS A 121 12.04 19.30 -14.31
C LYS A 121 12.94 20.54 -14.32
N GLN A 122 13.84 20.67 -13.35
CA GLN A 122 14.75 21.81 -13.20
C GLN A 122 16.19 21.48 -13.64
N LEU A 123 16.40 20.27 -14.16
CA LEU A 123 17.63 19.78 -14.80
C LEU A 123 17.50 19.87 -16.32
#